data_AF-A0A973CV84-F1
#
_entry.id   AF-A0A973CV84-F1
#
_cell.length_a   1.000
_cell.length_b   1.000
_cell.length_c   1.000
_cell.angle_alpha   90.00
_cell.angle_beta   90.00
_cell.angle_gamma   90.00
#
_symmetry.space_group_name_H-M   'P 1'
#
loop_
_entity.id
_entity.type
_entity.pdbx_description
1 polymer ?
#
loop_
_entity_poly.entity_id
_entity_poly.type
_entity_poly.pdbx_seq_one_letter_code
_entity_poly.pdbx_strand_id
1 'polypeptide(L)' 'MVATEKFEQLTRVAARSFGLPGLRMVVVGHPLGTAPEESLQAWAEASVEPVVAALCGRGH' A
#
# COMPACT_ATOMS: atom_id res chain seq x y z
N MET A 1 -1.27 0.57 -6.69
CA MET A 1 -2.36 0.88 -5.75
C MET A 1 -1.79 0.89 -4.34
N VAL A 2 -2.22 1.80 -3.48
CA VAL A 2 -1.77 1.85 -2.08
C VAL A 2 -2.95 1.49 -1.19
N ALA A 3 -2.72 0.59 -0.23
CA ALA A 3 -3.67 0.19 0.79
C ALA A 3 -3.01 0.27 2.16
N THR A 4 -3.82 0.31 3.20
CA THR A 4 -3.31 0.09 4.56
C THR A 4 -3.62 -1.34 4.99
N GLU A 5 -2.84 -1.91 5.91
CA GLU A 5 -2.95 -3.30 6.36
C GLU A 5 -4.40 -3.74 6.66
N LYS A 6 -5.18 -2.87 7.30
CA LYS A 6 -6.59 -3.16 7.65
C LYS A 6 -7.52 -3.30 6.46
N PHE A 7 -7.19 -2.71 5.31
CA PHE A 7 -8.02 -2.71 4.12
C PHE A 7 -7.48 -3.58 2.98
N GLU A 8 -6.35 -4.26 3.20
CA GLU A 8 -5.68 -5.05 2.17
C GLU A 8 -6.61 -6.06 1.46
N GLN A 9 -7.41 -6.80 2.22
CA GLN A 9 -8.35 -7.77 1.65
C GLN A 9 -9.47 -7.09 0.85
N LEU A 10 -10.01 -5.98 1.36
CA LEU A 10 -11.03 -5.21 0.65
C LEU A 10 -10.48 -4.66 -0.67
N THR A 11 -9.25 -4.14 -0.65
CA THR A 11 -8.57 -3.64 -1.83
C THR A 11 -8.34 -4.75 -2.87
N ARG A 12 -7.97 -5.97 -2.45
CA ARG A 12 -7.88 -7.13 -3.36
C ARG A 12 -9.22 -7.47 -4.02
N VAL A 13 -10.31 -7.44 -3.27
CA VAL A 13 -11.66 -7.69 -3.82
C VAL A 13 -12.05 -6.61 -4.82
N ALA A 14 -11.77 -5.34 -4.52
CA ALA A 14 -12.00 -4.23 -5.44
C ALA A 14 -11.19 -4.39 -6.72
N ALA A 15 -9.89 -4.69 -6.63
CA ALA A 15 -9.02 -4.92 -7.78
C ALA A 15 -9.55 -6.03 -8.71
N ARG A 16 -10.02 -7.15 -8.14
CA ARG A 16 -10.68 -8.23 -8.92
C ARG A 16 -11.95 -7.75 -9.60
N SER A 17 -12.79 -7.00 -8.89
CA SER A 17 -14.06 -6.48 -9.42
C SER A 17 -13.85 -5.49 -10.57
N PHE A 18 -12.74 -4.74 -10.54
CA PHE A 18 -12.32 -3.87 -11.64
C PHE A 18 -11.61 -4.59 -12.79
N GLY A 19 -11.54 -5.93 -12.78
CA GLY A 19 -10.85 -6.70 -13.81
C GLY A 19 -9.32 -6.61 -13.76
N LEU A 20 -8.75 -6.19 -12.63
CA LEU A 20 -7.30 -6.00 -12.42
C LEU A 20 -6.76 -6.93 -11.31
N PRO A 21 -6.90 -8.27 -11.40
CA PRO A 21 -6.50 -9.19 -10.33
C PRO A 21 -4.99 -9.19 -10.03
N GLY A 22 -4.16 -8.75 -10.98
CA GLY A 22 -2.71 -8.59 -10.83
C GLY A 22 -2.24 -7.17 -10.51
N LEU A 23 -3.15 -6.27 -10.12
CA LEU A 23 -2.79 -4.89 -9.81
C LEU A 23 -1.76 -4.85 -8.68
N ARG A 24 -0.59 -4.27 -8.94
CA ARG A 24 0.46 -4.10 -7.94
C ARG A 24 -0.05 -3.26 -6.79
N MET A 25 0.01 -3.83 -5.59
CA MET A 25 -0.46 -3.23 -4.35
C MET A 25 0.69 -3.04 -3.37
N VAL A 26 0.81 -1.84 -2.84
CA VAL A 26 1.70 -1.52 -1.72
C VAL A 26 0.83 -1.40 -0.47
N VAL A 27 1.19 -2.15 0.56
CA VAL A 27 0.48 -2.14 1.85
C VAL A 27 1.34 -1.39 2.85
N VAL A 28 0.78 -0.38 3.50
CA VAL A 28 1.44 0.42 4.52
C VAL A 28 0.73 0.26 5.87
N GLY A 29 1.41 0.63 6.96
CA GLY A 29 0.82 0.65 8.29
C GLY A 29 -0.48 1.46 8.31
N HIS A 30 -1.49 0.94 9.01
CA HIS A 30 -2.76 1.66 9.16
C HIS A 30 -2.67 2.63 10.34
N PRO A 31 -2.92 3.94 10.14
CA PRO A 31 -2.93 4.90 11.24
C PRO A 31 -4.20 4.72 12.08
N LEU A 32 -4.17 3.79 13.03
CA LEU A 32 -5.24 3.66 14.04
C LEU A 32 -5.13 4.82 15.03
N GLY A 33 -6.05 5.78 14.96
CA GLY A 33 -6.12 6.88 15.94
C GLY A 33 -4.87 7.77 15.93
N THR A 34 -4.29 8.02 17.11
CA THR A 34 -3.08 8.85 17.32
C THR A 34 -1.80 8.04 17.13
N ALA A 35 -1.62 7.42 15.96
CA ALA A 35 -0.34 6.79 15.64
C ALA A 35 0.79 7.81 15.87
N PRO A 36 1.86 7.46 16.60
CA PRO A 36 2.95 8.39 16.86
C PRO A 36 3.52 8.93 15.55
N GLU A 37 3.88 10.21 15.53
CA GLU A 37 4.44 10.86 14.33
C GLU A 37 5.65 10.09 13.78
N GLU A 38 6.51 9.58 14.67
CA GLU A 38 7.65 8.73 14.33
C GLU A 38 7.23 7.46 13.57
N SER A 39 6.11 6.85 13.96
CA SER A 39 5.57 5.67 13.28
C SER A 39 5.00 6.02 11.90
N LEU A 40 4.29 7.15 11.80
CA LEU A 40 3.77 7.64 10.53
C LEU A 40 4.90 7.95 9.54
N GLN A 41 5.96 8.59 10.03
CA GLN A 41 7.12 8.93 9.22
C GLN A 41 7.88 7.67 8.78
N ALA A 42 8.12 6.72 9.69
CA ALA A 42 8.76 5.46 9.35
C ALA A 42 7.98 4.67 8.29
N TRP A 43 6.64 4.61 8.39
CA TRP A 43 5.80 3.95 7.38
C TRP A 43 5.83 4.68 6.05
N ALA A 44 5.80 6.01 6.06
CA ALA A 44 5.90 6.81 4.85
C ALA A 44 7.22 6.57 4.14
N GLU A 45 8.35 6.68 4.85
CA GLU A 45 9.70 6.45 4.31
C GLU A 45 9.85 5.03 3.75
N ALA A 46 9.43 4.01 4.48
CA ALA A 46 9.49 2.61 4.04
C ALA A 46 8.62 2.31 2.80
N SER A 47 7.58 3.13 2.54
CA SER A 47 6.66 2.92 1.43
C SER A 47 7.10 3.52 0.10
N VAL A 48 8.06 4.46 0.11
CA VAL A 48 8.48 5.20 -1.09
C VAL A 48 8.99 4.26 -2.18
N GLU A 49 9.97 3.41 -1.87
CA GLU A 49 10.56 2.48 -2.84
C GLU A 49 9.54 1.49 -3.42
N PRO A 50 8.70 0.81 -2.61
CA PRO A 50 7.62 -0.02 -3.13
C PRO A 50 6.63 0.73 -4.05
N VAL A 51 6.27 1.97 -3.73
CA VAL A 51 5.36 2.77 -4.55
C VAL A 51 6.00 3.13 -5.88
N VAL A 52 7.26 3.59 -5.87
CA VAL A 52 8.01 3.89 -7.09
C VAL A 52 8.14 2.64 -7.96
N ALA A 53 8.52 1.50 -7.38
CA ALA A 53 8.59 0.23 -8.10
C ALA A 53 7.23 -0.13 -8.75
N ALA A 54 6.13 0.02 -8.00
CA ALA A 54 4.78 -0.27 -8.46
C ALA A 54 4.27 0.68 -9.56
N LEU A 55 4.80 1.90 -9.67
CA LEU A 55 4.43 2.86 -10.71
C LEU A 55 5.35 2.76 -11.94
N CYS A 56 6.65 2.65 -11.72
CA CYS A 56 7.66 2.72 -12.78
C CYS A 56 7.98 1.37 -13.43
N GLY A 57 7.40 0.26 -12.95
CA GLY A 57 7.62 -1.05 -13.60
C GLY A 57 8.99 -1.68 -13.31
N ARG A 58 9.76 -1.14 -12.36
CA ARG A 58 11.07 -1.68 -11.98
C ARG A 58 10.94 -2.47 -10.69
N GLY A 59 11.02 -3.79 -10.80
CA GLY A 59 11.11 -4.71 -9.67
C GLY A 59 11.23 -6.13 -10.21
N HIS A 60 12.48 -6.60 -10.29
CA HIS A 60 12.99 -7.93 -10.61
C HIS A 60 12.41 -8.71 -11.80
#